data_AF-A0A954PDJ6-F1
#
_entry.id   AF-A0A954PDJ6-F1
#
_cell.length_a   1.000
_cell.length_b   1.000
_cell.length_c   1.000
_cell.angle_alpha   90.00
_cell.angle_beta   90.00
_cell.angle_gamma   90.00
#
_symmetry.space_group_name_H-M   'P 1'
#
loop_
_entity.id
_entity.type
_entity.pdbx_description
1 polymer ?
#
loop_
_entity_poly.entity_id
_entity_poly.type
_entity_poly.pdbx_seq_one_letter_code
_entity_poly.pdbx_strand_id
1 'polypeptide(L)' 'MILVEPEEGLLPVDREFYVMQSEIYTEESFGAAGELTESYDKLLNEQAENLVFNGHLGTLTEHYPLQAQVGET' A
#
# COMPACT_ATOMS: atom_id res chain seq x y z
N MET A 1 -7.06 -1.82 -7.84
CA MET A 1 -7.36 -3.27 -7.83
C MET A 1 -8.61 -3.53 -8.64
N ILE A 2 -8.70 -4.71 -9.24
CA ILE A 2 -9.91 -5.19 -9.89
C ILE A 2 -10.31 -6.51 -9.23
N LEU A 3 -11.56 -6.60 -8.80
CA LEU A 3 -12.20 -7.83 -8.35
C LEU A 3 -13.26 -8.18 -9.38
N VAL A 4 -13.22 -9.41 -9.88
CA VAL A 4 -14.24 -9.95 -10.77
C VAL A 4 -14.87 -11.12 -10.04
N GLU A 5 -16.09 -10.93 -9.55
CA GLU A 5 -16.81 -11.96 -8.80
C GLU A 5 -17.28 -13.09 -9.72
N PRO A 6 -17.37 -14.32 -9.20
CA PRO A 6 -18.02 -15.42 -9.90
C PRO A 6 -19.56 -15.20 -9.92
N GLU A 7 -20.29 -15.98 -10.71
CA GLU A 7 -21.75 -15.85 -10.83
C GLU A 7 -22.46 -16.08 -9.49
N GLU A 8 -21.96 -17.00 -8.68
CA GLU A 8 -22.45 -17.32 -7.34
C GLU A 8 -22.09 -16.27 -6.27
N GLY A 9 -21.23 -15.30 -6.59
CA GLY A 9 -20.72 -14.29 -5.66
C GLY A 9 -19.70 -14.82 -4.64
N LEU A 10 -19.08 -13.90 -3.90
CA LEU A 10 -18.25 -14.26 -2.75
C LEU A 10 -19.13 -14.50 -1.50
N LEU A 11 -18.62 -15.33 -0.58
CA LEU A 11 -19.28 -15.49 0.72
C LEU A 11 -19.23 -14.16 1.48
N PRO A 12 -20.33 -13.74 2.12
CA PRO A 12 -20.34 -12.51 2.89
C PRO A 12 -19.41 -12.64 4.10
N VAL A 13 -18.68 -11.55 4.36
CA VAL A 13 -17.83 -11.35 5.54
C VAL A 13 -18.22 -10.03 6.22
N ASP A 14 -17.77 -9.81 7.44
CA ASP A 14 -18.13 -8.60 8.18
C ASP A 14 -17.36 -7.37 7.65
N ARG A 15 -16.13 -7.58 7.16
CA ARG A 15 -15.31 -6.51 6.57
C ARG A 15 -14.43 -7.02 5.42
N GLU A 16 -14.32 -6.19 4.39
CA GLU A 16 -13.34 -6.36 3.32
C GLU A 16 -12.37 -5.17 3.32
N PHE A 17 -11.08 -5.46 3.18
CA PHE A 17 -10.03 -4.44 3.12
C PHE A 17 -9.27 -4.52 1.81
N TYR A 18 -8.91 -3.35 1.28
CA TYR A 18 -7.99 -3.23 0.16
C TYR A 18 -6.61 -2.77 0.65
N VAL A 19 -5.62 -3.63 0.45
CA VAL A 19 -4.21 -3.34 0.74
C VAL A 19 -3.39 -3.67 -0.49
N MET A 20 -2.54 -2.72 -0.90
CA MET A 20 -1.59 -2.90 -1.99
C MET A 20 -0.23 -2.37 -1.56
N GLN A 21 0.79 -3.19 -1.78
CA GLN A 21 2.18 -2.78 -1.63
C GLN A 21 2.63 -1.96 -2.85
N SER A 22 3.47 -0.97 -2.62
CA SER A 22 4.15 -0.24 -3.69
C SER A 22 5.59 0.07 -3.27
N GLU A 23 6.47 0.11 -4.26
CA GLU A 23 7.85 0.57 -4.14
C GLU A 23 7.94 1.98 -4.73
N ILE A 24 8.57 2.90 -4.00
CA ILE A 24 8.78 4.29 -4.44
C ILE A 24 10.28 4.53 -4.60
N TYR A 25 10.66 4.91 -5.82
CA TYR A 25 12.05 5.11 -6.23
C TYR A 25 12.32 6.60 -6.35
N THR A 26 12.96 7.17 -5.34
CA THR A 26 13.31 8.60 -5.30
C THR A 26 14.81 8.81 -5.49
N GLU A 27 15.21 9.92 -6.10
CA GLU A 27 16.62 10.31 -6.14
C GLU A 27 17.15 10.55 -4.72
N GLU A 28 16.35 11.24 -3.91
CA GLU A 28 16.64 11.52 -2.51
C GLU A 28 16.52 10.26 -1.65
N SER A 29 17.34 10.20 -0.60
CA SER A 29 17.35 9.08 0.36
C SER A 29 16.10 9.06 1.23
N PHE A 30 15.76 7.87 1.75
CA PHE A 30 14.72 7.71 2.77
C PHE A 30 14.78 8.77 3.88
N GLY A 31 13.62 9.37 4.19
CA GLY A 31 13.48 10.40 5.23
C GLY A 31 13.87 11.83 4.82
N ALA A 32 14.28 12.05 3.57
CA ALA A 32 14.46 13.39 3.03
C ALA A 32 13.14 14.19 3.11
N ALA A 33 13.26 15.46 3.50
CA ALA A 33 12.12 16.37 3.58
C ALA A 33 12.00 17.21 2.30
N GLY A 34 10.76 17.54 1.94
CA GLY A 34 10.46 18.35 0.75
C GLY A 34 9.86 17.52 -0.38
N GLU A 35 9.85 18.10 -1.58
CA GLU A 35 9.44 17.41 -2.81
C GLU A 35 10.53 16.44 -3.22
N LEU A 36 10.14 15.19 -3.50
CA LEU A 36 11.05 14.13 -3.95
C LEU A 36 10.90 13.92 -5.45
N THR A 37 11.98 13.54 -6.11
CA THR A 37 12.02 13.32 -7.56
C THR A 37 12.20 11.84 -7.90
N GLU A 38 11.62 11.36 -9.00
CA GLU A 38 11.71 9.96 -9.42
C GLU A 38 13.12 9.59 -9.89
N SER A 39 13.62 8.43 -9.46
CA SER A 39 14.89 7.87 -9.95
C SER A 39 14.72 6.67 -10.87
N TYR A 40 15.01 6.87 -12.15
CA TYR A 40 14.98 5.81 -13.17
C TYR A 40 16.10 4.79 -12.96
N ASP A 41 17.28 5.23 -12.54
CA ASP A 41 18.41 4.34 -12.29
C ASP A 41 18.10 3.37 -11.14
N LYS A 42 17.50 3.86 -10.04
CA LYS A 42 17.07 3.00 -8.93
C LYS A 42 15.90 2.09 -9.32
N LEU A 43 14.93 2.61 -10.09
CA LEU A 43 13.81 1.83 -10.61
C LEU A 43 14.29 0.64 -11.45
N LEU A 44 15.17 0.88 -12.42
CA LEU A 44 15.69 -0.17 -13.32
C LEU A 44 16.57 -1.19 -12.60
N ASN A 45 17.16 -0.82 -11.46
CA ASN A 45 17.96 -1.71 -10.62
C ASN A 45 17.16 -2.34 -9.46
N GLU A 46 15.85 -2.10 -9.37
CA GLU A 46 14.97 -2.58 -8.30
C GLU A 46 15.47 -2.19 -6.89
N GLN A 47 15.96 -0.95 -6.74
CA GLN A 47 16.52 -0.42 -5.48
C GLN A 47 15.63 0.69 -4.89
N ALA A 48 14.48 0.32 -4.34
CA ALA A 48 13.53 1.27 -3.77
C ALA A 48 14.03 1.93 -2.47
N GLU A 49 13.71 3.22 -2.29
CA GLU A 49 13.97 3.95 -1.03
C GLU A 49 12.85 3.73 -0.02
N ASN A 50 11.61 3.55 -0.50
CA ASN A 50 10.44 3.36 0.35
C ASN A 50 9.61 2.17 -0.13
N LEU A 51 9.28 1.27 0.80
CA LEU A 51 8.22 0.26 0.63
C LEU A 51 7.02 0.70 1.46
N VAL A 52 5.87 0.85 0.81
CA VAL A 52 4.65 1.38 1.43
C VAL A 52 3.45 0.49 1.17
N PHE A 53 2.49 0.56 2.09
CA PHE A 53 1.13 0.11 1.81
C PHE A 53 0.25 1.32 1.51
N ASN A 54 -0.52 1.25 0.42
CA ASN A 54 -1.54 2.24 0.04
C ASN A 54 -1.01 3.69 -0.13
N GLY A 55 0.20 3.85 -0.66
CA GLY A 55 0.66 5.10 -1.27
C GLY A 55 1.63 5.96 -0.44
N HIS A 56 1.61 5.89 0.89
CA HIS A 56 2.59 6.62 1.72
C HIS A 56 3.00 5.88 3.01
N LEU A 57 4.08 6.34 3.64
CA LEU A 57 4.55 5.81 4.92
C LEU A 57 3.48 6.01 6.00
N GLY A 58 3.28 4.98 6.83
CA GLY A 58 2.34 5.03 7.94
C GLY A 58 0.86 5.01 7.54
N THR A 59 0.51 4.83 6.26
CA THR A 59 -0.89 4.86 5.79
C THR A 59 -1.80 3.94 6.62
N LEU A 60 -1.41 2.69 6.85
CA LEU A 60 -2.21 1.69 7.58
C LEU A 60 -1.85 1.54 9.06
N THR A 61 -1.09 2.48 9.62
CA THR A 61 -0.70 2.47 11.05
C THR A 61 -1.09 3.77 11.75
N GLU A 62 -0.60 4.90 11.27
CA GLU A 62 -0.77 6.21 11.92
C GLU A 62 -2.00 6.94 11.41
N HIS A 63 -2.31 6.81 10.12
CA HIS A 63 -3.35 7.61 9.47
C HIS A 63 -4.68 6.86 9.33
N TYR A 64 -4.63 5.62 8.84
CA TYR A 64 -5.80 4.80 8.54
C TYR A 64 -5.60 3.35 9.02
N PRO A 65 -5.42 3.14 10.34
CA PRO A 65 -5.29 1.80 10.88
C PRO A 65 -6.53 0.95 10.59
N LEU A 66 -6.32 -0.28 10.12
CA LEU A 66 -7.40 -1.24 9.93
C LEU A 66 -7.99 -1.63 11.28
N GLN A 67 -9.32 -1.72 11.35
CA GLN A 67 -10.05 -2.02 12.59
C GLN A 67 -11.06 -3.14 12.37
N ALA A 68 -11.11 -4.07 13.32
CA ALA A 68 -12.10 -5.13 13.37
C ALA A 68 -12.51 -5.39 14.82
N GLN A 69 -13.64 -6.08 15.02
CA GLN A 69 -14.17 -6.45 16.33
C GLN A 69 -13.97 -7.94 16.61
N VAL A 70 -13.94 -8.31 17.89
CA VAL A 70 -13.87 -9.72 18.30
C VAL A 70 -15.09 -10.47 17.76
N GLY A 71 -14.82 -11.49 16.94
CA GLY A 71 -15.86 -12.33 16.34
C GLY A 71 -16.28 -11.91 14.93
N GLU A 72 -15.76 -10.81 14.38
CA GLU A 72 -15.91 -10.49 12.96
C GLU A 72 -15.11 -11.48 12.08
N THR A 73 -15.66 -11.78 10.91
CA THR A 73 -15.08 -12.58 9.82
C THR A 73 -14.39 -11.73 8.78
#